data_AF-A0A6L3AWJ1-F1
#
_entry.id   AF-A0A6L3AWJ1-F1
#
_cell.length_a   1.000
_cell.length_b   1.000
_cell.length_c   1.000
_cell.angle_alpha   90.00
_cell.angle_beta   90.00
_cell.angle_gamma   90.00
#
_symmetry.space_group_name_H-M   'P 1'
#
loop_
_entity.id
_entity.type
_entity.pdbx_description
1 polymer ?
#
loop_
_entity_poly.entity_id
_entity_poly.type
_entity_poly.pdbx_seq_one_letter_code
_entity_poly.pdbx_strand_id
1 'polypeptide(L)'
;MPTRKIAGLLAAGLTLAAAPARSAPCLDIASVQRSADPDRNTAEGGHLARHIPGAVPPSEAVQSVGTPMFADHRSWDAAWRALTGYPGELLCGEELGGTQFGKTLNVRVPALWCGETDGAGRCVRAQPFTSETVTYVFEVSGPPEAPAWILATAYPKP
;
A
#
# COMPACT_ATOMS: atom_id res chain seq x y z
N MET A 1 57.65 -36.98 36.56
CA MET A 1 57.28 -37.18 35.13
C MET A 1 55.77 -37.36 35.03
N PRO A 2 55.11 -36.92 33.93
CA PRO A 2 54.33 -35.68 34.05
C PRO A 2 52.89 -35.73 33.49
N THR A 3 52.17 -34.60 33.61
CA THR A 3 50.96 -34.19 32.81
C THR A 3 49.68 -35.04 33.00
N ARG A 4 48.43 -34.67 32.61
CA ARG A 4 47.73 -33.54 31.93
C ARG A 4 46.23 -33.66 32.33
N LYS A 5 45.28 -32.71 32.22
CA LYS A 5 45.21 -31.28 31.82
C LYS A 5 43.91 -30.68 32.44
N ILE A 6 43.80 -29.36 32.62
CA ILE A 6 42.51 -28.67 32.83
C ILE A 6 41.72 -28.59 31.52
N ALA A 7 40.42 -28.89 31.57
CA ALA A 7 39.39 -28.50 30.59
C ALA A 7 38.01 -28.62 31.30
N GLY A 8 37.16 -27.60 31.43
CA GLY A 8 37.15 -26.31 30.74
C GLY A 8 36.33 -26.37 29.45
N LEU A 9 35.05 -26.78 29.54
CA LEU A 9 34.11 -26.67 28.44
C LEU A 9 33.55 -25.25 28.37
N LEU A 10 33.67 -24.63 27.20
CA LEU A 10 33.23 -23.27 26.94
C LEU A 10 31.70 -23.21 26.88
N ALA A 11 31.12 -22.20 27.54
CA ALA A 11 29.78 -21.74 27.20
C ALA A 11 29.85 -21.04 25.83
N ALA A 12 29.35 -21.70 24.79
CA ALA A 12 29.22 -21.11 23.46
C ALA A 12 28.07 -20.10 23.46
N GLY A 13 28.38 -18.83 23.74
CA GLY A 13 27.43 -17.73 23.62
C GLY A 13 27.03 -17.53 22.16
N LEU A 14 25.83 -17.99 21.80
CA LEU A 14 25.17 -17.65 20.54
C LEU A 14 24.74 -16.18 20.57
N THR A 15 25.67 -15.28 20.24
CA THR A 15 25.33 -13.89 19.93
C THR A 15 24.62 -13.85 18.58
N LEU A 16 23.29 -14.00 18.59
CA LEU A 16 22.47 -13.57 17.46
C LEU A 16 22.69 -12.06 17.31
N ALA A 17 23.48 -11.68 16.31
CA ALA A 17 23.51 -10.31 15.85
C ALA A 17 22.16 -10.00 15.21
N ALA A 18 21.24 -9.42 15.99
CA ALA A 18 20.04 -8.81 15.45
C ALA A 18 20.50 -7.72 14.47
N ALA A 19 20.27 -7.96 13.17
CA ALA A 19 20.43 -6.90 12.18
C ALA A 19 19.48 -5.75 12.57
N PRO A 20 19.90 -4.48 12.45
CA PRO A 20 19.00 -3.36 12.72
C PRO A 20 17.79 -3.48 11.79
N ALA A 21 16.59 -3.41 12.36
CA ALA A 21 15.33 -3.61 11.66
C ALA A 21 14.94 -2.38 10.83
N ARG A 22 15.83 -1.99 9.91
CA ARG A 22 15.59 -0.91 8.95
C ARG A 22 14.28 -1.20 8.23
N SER A 23 13.30 -0.33 8.44
CA SER A 23 12.03 -0.33 7.72
C SER A 23 12.30 -0.50 6.22
N ALA A 24 11.66 -1.50 5.60
CA ALA A 24 11.81 -1.71 4.18
C ALA A 24 11.18 -0.52 3.42
N PRO A 25 11.77 -0.08 2.30
CA PRO A 25 11.10 0.84 1.40
C PRO A 25 9.77 0.21 0.96
N CYS A 26 8.64 0.90 1.18
CA CYS A 26 7.29 0.38 0.92
C CYS A 26 7.18 -0.24 -0.47
N LEU A 27 7.80 0.39 -1.46
CA LEU A 27 7.73 0.02 -2.88
C LEU A 27 8.53 -1.24 -3.22
N ASP A 28 9.46 -1.67 -2.36
CA ASP A 28 10.24 -2.91 -2.53
C ASP A 28 9.54 -4.12 -1.89
N ILE A 29 8.48 -3.88 -1.10
CA ILE A 29 7.71 -4.94 -0.44
C ILE A 29 6.81 -5.64 -1.48
N ALA A 30 6.99 -6.94 -1.65
CA ALA A 30 6.28 -7.72 -2.66
C ALA A 30 4.75 -7.68 -2.53
N SER A 31 4.18 -7.60 -1.31
CA SER A 31 2.74 -7.44 -1.11
C SER A 31 2.22 -6.07 -1.52
N VAL A 32 3.00 -5.00 -1.30
CA VAL A 32 2.69 -3.65 -1.81
C VAL A 32 2.69 -3.63 -3.34
N GLN A 33 3.68 -4.26 -3.98
CA GLN A 33 3.71 -4.35 -5.44
C GLN A 33 2.55 -5.15 -6.02
N ARG A 34 2.11 -6.25 -5.36
CA ARG A 34 0.94 -7.02 -5.78
C ARG A 34 -0.37 -6.30 -5.55
N SER A 35 -0.53 -5.57 -4.44
CA SER A 35 -1.77 -4.85 -4.16
C SER A 35 -1.89 -3.52 -4.94
N ALA A 36 -0.84 -3.09 -5.64
CA ALA A 36 -0.90 -2.01 -6.62
C ALA A 36 -1.57 -2.41 -7.94
N ASP A 37 -1.77 -3.71 -8.19
CA ASP A 37 -2.63 -4.23 -9.26
C ASP A 37 -4.11 -4.13 -8.80
N PRO A 38 -4.97 -3.33 -9.46
CA PRO A 38 -6.36 -3.16 -9.07
C PRO A 38 -7.18 -4.45 -9.02
N ASP A 39 -6.89 -5.41 -9.92
CA ASP A 39 -7.63 -6.68 -10.00
C ASP A 39 -7.27 -7.61 -8.83
N ARG A 40 -6.14 -7.34 -8.16
CA ARG A 40 -5.65 -8.10 -7.00
C ARG A 40 -5.81 -7.38 -5.67
N ASN A 41 -5.91 -6.05 -5.69
CA ASN A 41 -5.88 -5.21 -4.51
C ASN A 41 -6.84 -5.67 -3.41
N THR A 42 -8.10 -5.98 -3.76
CA THR A 42 -9.10 -6.48 -2.80
C THR A 42 -8.78 -7.87 -2.25
N ALA A 43 -8.16 -8.75 -3.04
CA ALA A 43 -7.73 -10.07 -2.56
C ALA A 43 -6.53 -9.99 -1.58
N GLU A 44 -5.72 -8.93 -1.69
CA GLU A 44 -4.67 -8.60 -0.72
C GLU A 44 -5.21 -7.75 0.47
N GLY A 45 -6.51 -7.47 0.52
CA GLY A 45 -7.19 -6.75 1.62
C GLY A 45 -7.34 -5.23 1.44
N GLY A 46 -7.11 -4.71 0.23
CA GLY A 46 -7.26 -3.28 -0.11
C GLY A 46 -8.63 -2.91 -0.71
N HIS A 47 -8.78 -1.61 -0.98
CA HIS A 47 -10.01 -1.00 -1.52
C HIS A 47 -9.75 0.01 -2.66
N LEU A 48 -8.63 -0.10 -3.37
CA LEU A 48 -8.26 0.70 -4.56
C LEU A 48 -9.33 0.68 -5.66
N ALA A 49 -10.00 -0.46 -5.87
CA ALA A 49 -11.08 -0.62 -6.84
C ALA A 49 -12.24 0.37 -6.63
N ARG A 50 -12.46 0.85 -5.40
CA ARG A 50 -13.39 1.95 -5.10
C ARG A 50 -13.09 3.22 -5.90
N HIS A 51 -11.83 3.46 -6.23
CA HIS A 51 -11.38 4.67 -6.92
C HIS A 51 -11.15 4.44 -8.42
N ILE A 52 -11.63 3.33 -9.00
CA ILE A 52 -11.50 3.01 -10.42
C ILE A 52 -12.89 2.77 -11.04
N PRO A 53 -13.27 3.48 -12.13
CA PRO A 53 -14.55 3.30 -12.82
C PRO A 53 -14.65 1.92 -13.47
N GLY A 54 -15.83 1.32 -13.40
CA GLY A 54 -16.09 -0.02 -13.95
C GLY A 54 -15.48 -1.18 -13.16
N ALA A 55 -14.53 -0.92 -12.25
CA ALA A 55 -14.09 -1.91 -11.28
C ALA A 55 -15.22 -2.21 -10.26
N VAL A 56 -15.24 -3.44 -9.74
CA VAL A 56 -16.17 -3.84 -8.68
C VAL A 56 -15.56 -3.48 -7.33
N PRO A 57 -16.12 -2.52 -6.57
CA PRO A 57 -15.62 -2.22 -5.23
C PRO A 57 -15.89 -3.39 -4.28
N PRO A 58 -15.06 -3.58 -3.22
CA PRO A 58 -15.39 -4.50 -2.15
C PRO A 58 -16.61 -4.02 -1.36
N SER A 59 -17.32 -4.96 -0.71
CA SER A 59 -18.60 -4.73 -0.04
C SER A 59 -18.59 -3.61 1.01
N GLU A 60 -17.47 -3.47 1.70
CA GLU A 60 -17.20 -2.56 2.79
C GLU A 60 -16.71 -1.17 2.31
N ALA A 61 -16.36 -1.03 1.03
CA ALA A 61 -15.81 0.20 0.46
C ALA A 61 -16.46 0.56 -0.89
N VAL A 62 -17.80 0.64 -0.91
CA VAL A 62 -18.59 1.06 -2.07
C VAL A 62 -18.20 2.45 -2.62
N GLN A 63 -18.42 2.65 -3.92
CA GLN A 63 -18.35 3.98 -4.54
C GLN A 63 -19.54 4.81 -4.03
N SER A 64 -19.25 5.92 -3.36
CA SER A 64 -20.26 6.85 -2.83
C SER A 64 -20.33 8.11 -3.70
N VAL A 65 -21.46 8.83 -3.71
CA VAL A 65 -21.50 10.19 -4.28
C VAL A 65 -20.44 11.05 -3.58
N GLY A 66 -19.67 11.82 -4.35
CA GLY A 66 -18.50 12.53 -3.83
C GLY A 66 -17.30 11.62 -3.54
N THR A 67 -17.18 10.45 -4.19
CA THR A 67 -15.92 9.70 -4.26
C THR A 67 -15.10 10.21 -5.45
N PRO A 68 -13.83 10.60 -5.26
CA PRO A 68 -12.94 10.89 -6.38
C PRO A 68 -12.36 9.58 -6.92
N MET A 69 -12.23 9.48 -8.23
CA MET A 69 -11.86 8.27 -8.96
C MET A 69 -10.84 8.62 -10.04
N PHE A 70 -9.94 7.71 -10.38
CA PHE A 70 -9.18 7.78 -11.63
C PHE A 70 -10.16 7.74 -12.82
N ALA A 71 -9.82 8.25 -14.01
CA ALA A 71 -10.74 8.15 -15.15
C ALA A 71 -10.80 6.72 -15.74
N ASP A 72 -9.69 5.99 -15.65
CA ASP A 72 -9.50 4.62 -16.16
C ASP A 72 -8.25 3.99 -15.53
N HIS A 73 -7.94 2.74 -15.90
CA HIS A 73 -6.68 2.07 -15.51
C HIS A 73 -5.42 2.84 -15.96
N ARG A 74 -5.44 3.55 -17.09
CA ARG A 74 -4.25 4.29 -17.58
C ARG A 74 -3.91 5.46 -16.67
N SER A 75 -4.94 6.09 -16.11
CA SER A 75 -4.83 7.16 -15.11
C SER A 75 -4.28 6.62 -13.79
N TRP A 76 -4.66 5.40 -13.40
CA TRP A 76 -4.02 4.68 -12.30
C TRP A 76 -2.54 4.35 -12.62
N ASP A 77 -2.24 3.74 -13.77
CA ASP A 77 -0.87 3.39 -14.17
C ASP A 77 0.07 4.62 -14.23
N ALA A 78 -0.46 5.78 -14.61
CA ALA A 78 0.27 7.05 -14.61
C ALA A 78 0.55 7.54 -13.18
N ALA A 79 -0.42 7.42 -12.27
CA ALA A 79 -0.25 7.74 -10.86
C ALA A 79 0.75 6.80 -10.17
N TRP A 80 0.59 5.49 -10.33
CA TRP A 80 1.51 4.50 -9.77
C TRP A 80 2.95 4.71 -10.25
N ARG A 81 3.17 4.96 -11.55
CA ARG A 81 4.51 5.30 -12.09
C ARG A 81 5.09 6.58 -11.49
N ALA A 82 4.27 7.59 -11.20
CA ALA A 82 4.73 8.82 -10.54
C ALA A 82 5.15 8.57 -9.08
N LEU A 83 4.51 7.62 -8.38
CA LEU A 83 4.93 7.18 -7.05
C LEU A 83 6.21 6.34 -7.11
N THR A 84 6.32 5.37 -8.02
CA THR A 84 7.52 4.53 -8.14
C THR A 84 8.74 5.26 -8.68
N GLY A 85 8.53 6.37 -9.41
CA GLY A 85 9.58 7.29 -9.85
C GLY A 85 9.91 8.40 -8.86
N TYR A 86 9.27 8.45 -7.69
CA TYR A 86 9.52 9.48 -6.68
C TYR A 86 10.91 9.28 -6.05
N PRO A 87 11.81 10.28 -6.06
CA PRO A 87 13.19 10.12 -5.61
C PRO A 87 13.39 10.11 -4.09
N GLY A 88 12.32 10.32 -3.31
CA GLY A 88 12.39 10.29 -1.84
C GLY A 88 11.98 8.94 -1.28
N GLU A 89 12.55 8.58 -0.15
CA GLU A 89 12.26 7.32 0.52
C GLU A 89 10.80 7.26 1.02
N LEU A 90 10.17 6.10 0.88
CA LEU A 90 8.84 5.78 1.42
C LEU A 90 9.01 4.58 2.34
N LEU A 91 8.85 4.77 3.65
CA LEU A 91 9.19 3.74 4.64
C LEU A 91 7.93 3.10 5.22
N CYS A 92 7.89 1.77 5.17
CA CYS A 92 6.87 0.94 5.78
C CYS A 92 7.55 0.07 6.84
N GLY A 93 7.10 0.13 8.10
CA GLY A 93 7.74 -0.64 9.17
C GLY A 93 7.19 -0.39 10.58
N GLU A 94 7.38 -1.38 11.44
CA GLU A 94 6.94 -1.36 12.85
C GLU A 94 7.68 -0.32 13.70
N GLU A 95 8.93 0.03 13.37
CA GLU A 95 9.72 1.04 14.11
C GLU A 95 9.08 2.44 14.08
N LEU A 96 8.16 2.72 13.15
CA LEU A 96 7.38 3.96 13.10
C LEU A 96 6.14 3.93 14.01
N GLY A 97 5.84 2.80 14.65
CA GLY A 97 4.70 2.61 15.57
C GLY A 97 3.31 2.70 14.92
N GLY A 98 3.23 2.79 13.58
CA GLY A 98 2.00 2.97 12.83
C GLY A 98 1.64 1.77 11.96
N THR A 99 0.34 1.45 11.92
CA THR A 99 -0.23 0.44 11.00
C THR A 99 -0.61 1.02 9.63
N GLN A 100 -0.44 2.32 9.41
CA GLN A 100 -0.79 3.02 8.18
C GLN A 100 0.22 4.14 7.88
N PHE A 101 0.52 4.34 6.60
CA PHE A 101 1.38 5.41 6.08
C PHE A 101 0.74 6.05 4.83
N GLY A 102 0.71 7.38 4.77
CA GLY A 102 0.13 8.13 3.66
C GLY A 102 1.18 8.94 2.91
N LYS A 103 1.19 8.85 1.58
CA LYS A 103 1.96 9.72 0.70
C LYS A 103 1.02 10.50 -0.21
N THR A 104 1.22 11.82 -0.34
CA THR A 104 0.57 12.62 -1.40
C THR A 104 1.64 13.18 -2.32
N LEU A 105 1.40 13.13 -3.62
CA LEU A 105 2.27 13.68 -4.66
C LEU A 105 1.47 14.57 -5.61
N ASN A 106 2.13 15.61 -6.13
CA ASN A 106 1.59 16.43 -7.22
C ASN A 106 1.61 15.61 -8.51
N VAL A 107 0.45 15.15 -8.95
CA VAL A 107 0.27 14.22 -10.07
C VAL A 107 -0.99 14.62 -10.80
N ARG A 108 -0.85 14.96 -12.09
CA ARG A 108 -1.98 15.35 -12.94
C ARG A 108 -2.37 14.20 -13.84
N VAL A 109 -3.49 13.57 -13.54
CA VAL A 109 -4.11 12.52 -14.34
C VAL A 109 -5.58 12.84 -14.59
N PRO A 110 -6.18 12.34 -15.68
CA PRO A 110 -7.63 12.35 -15.86
C PRO A 110 -8.32 11.64 -14.68
N ALA A 111 -9.32 12.30 -14.11
CA ALA A 111 -10.02 11.85 -12.93
C ALA A 111 -11.53 12.15 -13.04
N LEU A 112 -12.30 11.58 -12.13
CA LEU A 112 -13.76 11.61 -12.12
C LEU A 112 -14.28 11.81 -10.69
N TRP A 113 -15.24 12.71 -10.51
CA TRP A 113 -16.08 12.75 -9.31
C TRP A 113 -17.30 11.88 -9.54
N CYS A 114 -17.58 10.95 -8.62
CA CYS A 114 -18.84 10.21 -8.67
C CYS A 114 -20.00 11.12 -8.28
N GLY A 115 -20.94 11.34 -9.20
CA GLY A 115 -22.13 12.16 -9.00
C GLY A 115 -23.39 11.34 -8.66
N GLU A 116 -23.45 10.07 -9.04
CA GLU A 116 -24.58 9.18 -8.76
C GLU A 116 -24.14 7.71 -8.71
N THR A 117 -24.78 6.94 -7.83
CA THR A 117 -24.48 5.53 -7.58
C THR A 117 -25.73 4.67 -7.75
N ASP A 118 -25.57 3.43 -8.22
CA ASP A 118 -26.66 2.45 -8.20
C ASP A 118 -26.94 1.91 -6.77
N GLY A 119 -27.95 1.05 -6.66
CA GLY A 119 -28.32 0.41 -5.38
C GLY A 119 -27.28 -0.59 -4.83
N ALA A 120 -26.22 -0.89 -5.58
CA ALA A 120 -25.07 -1.67 -5.14
C ALA A 120 -23.86 -0.79 -4.79
N GLY A 121 -24.00 0.55 -4.84
CA GLY A 121 -22.91 1.48 -4.57
C GLY A 121 -21.82 1.44 -5.64
N ARG A 122 -22.18 1.24 -6.90
CA ARG A 122 -21.30 1.47 -8.06
C ARG A 122 -21.60 2.81 -8.69
N CYS A 123 -20.58 3.53 -9.12
CA CYS A 123 -20.76 4.81 -9.77
C CYS A 123 -21.37 4.65 -11.17
N VAL A 124 -22.54 5.25 -11.40
CA VAL A 124 -23.27 5.20 -12.68
C VAL A 124 -23.30 6.54 -13.41
N ARG A 125 -22.97 7.64 -12.72
CA ARG A 125 -22.78 8.97 -13.32
C ARG A 125 -21.57 9.64 -12.70
N ALA A 126 -20.63 10.05 -13.54
CA ALA A 126 -19.39 10.68 -13.12
C ALA A 126 -19.12 11.99 -13.86
N GLN A 127 -18.39 12.90 -13.22
CA GLN A 127 -18.08 14.24 -13.72
C GLN A 127 -16.55 14.38 -13.85
N PRO A 128 -15.99 14.72 -15.03
CA PRO A 128 -14.55 14.75 -15.23
C PRO A 128 -13.86 15.91 -14.52
N PHE A 129 -12.66 15.65 -14.01
CA PHE A 129 -11.70 16.65 -13.58
C PHE A 129 -10.26 16.20 -13.93
N THR A 130 -9.29 17.09 -13.76
CA THR A 130 -7.86 16.72 -13.80
C THR A 130 -7.30 16.92 -12.41
N SER A 131 -6.63 15.92 -11.85
CA SER A 131 -6.07 16.04 -10.50
C SER A 131 -4.95 17.09 -10.42
N GLU A 132 -4.81 17.71 -9.25
CA GLU A 132 -3.56 18.35 -8.84
C GLU A 132 -2.69 17.36 -8.06
N THR A 133 -3.30 16.50 -7.24
CA THR A 133 -2.58 15.51 -6.42
C THR A 133 -3.20 14.12 -6.47
N VAL A 134 -2.40 13.11 -6.14
CA VAL A 134 -2.87 11.77 -5.79
C VAL A 134 -2.35 11.43 -4.41
N THR A 135 -3.25 10.92 -3.55
CA THR A 135 -2.91 10.35 -2.25
C THR A 135 -2.87 8.83 -2.37
N TYR A 136 -1.80 8.23 -1.88
CA TYR A 136 -1.56 6.79 -1.77
C TYR A 136 -1.53 6.45 -0.27
N VAL A 137 -2.24 5.40 0.11
CA VAL A 137 -2.31 4.92 1.50
C VAL A 137 -1.79 3.49 1.52
N PHE A 138 -0.75 3.29 2.31
CA PHE A 138 -0.21 1.98 2.63
C PHE A 138 -0.69 1.59 4.02
N GLU A 139 -1.07 0.34 4.25
CA GLU A 139 -1.45 -0.13 5.58
C GLU A 139 -1.09 -1.60 5.79
N VAL A 140 -1.06 -2.01 7.06
CA VAL A 140 -0.90 -3.40 7.46
C VAL A 140 -2.25 -4.10 7.35
N SER A 141 -2.31 -5.15 6.52
CA SER A 141 -3.47 -6.01 6.32
C SER A 141 -3.09 -7.49 6.52
N GLY A 142 -4.08 -8.38 6.51
CA GLY A 142 -3.92 -9.79 6.84
C GLY A 142 -4.09 -10.09 8.34
N PRO A 143 -3.97 -11.37 8.74
CA PRO A 143 -4.24 -11.80 10.11
C PRO A 143 -3.07 -11.46 11.06
N PRO A 144 -3.29 -11.33 12.38
CA PRO A 144 -2.26 -10.90 13.35
C PRO A 144 -0.97 -11.75 13.37
N GLU A 145 -1.06 -13.02 13.00
CA GLU A 145 0.06 -13.96 12.91
C GLU A 145 0.87 -13.85 11.59
N ALA A 146 0.33 -13.16 10.57
CA ALA A 146 0.98 -12.96 9.27
C ALA A 146 0.62 -11.59 8.65
N PRO A 147 0.92 -10.47 9.34
CA PRO A 147 0.66 -9.13 8.83
C PRO A 147 1.51 -8.82 7.59
N ALA A 148 0.92 -8.14 6.61
CA ALA A 148 1.59 -7.69 5.40
C ALA A 148 1.28 -6.22 5.12
N TRP A 149 2.30 -5.42 4.81
CA TRP A 149 2.09 -4.10 4.25
C TRP A 149 1.55 -4.21 2.83
N ILE A 150 0.48 -3.48 2.53
CA ILE A 150 -0.14 -3.35 1.21
C ILE A 150 -0.23 -1.87 0.84
N LEU A 151 -0.28 -1.55 -0.45
CA LEU A 151 -1.02 -0.37 -0.90
C LEU A 151 -2.52 -0.69 -0.66
N ALA A 152 -3.11 -0.04 0.33
CA ALA A 152 -4.52 -0.19 0.69
C ALA A 152 -5.43 0.44 -0.37
N THR A 153 -5.13 1.70 -0.70
CA THR A 153 -5.91 2.51 -1.64
C THR A 153 -5.04 3.63 -2.20
N ALA A 154 -5.49 4.19 -3.32
CA ALA A 154 -5.01 5.45 -3.83
C ALA A 154 -6.17 6.19 -4.51
N TYR A 155 -6.15 7.52 -4.45
CA TYR A 155 -7.22 8.33 -5.01
C TYR A 155 -6.72 9.72 -5.46
N PRO A 156 -7.19 10.21 -6.62
CA PRO A 156 -6.90 11.57 -7.07
C PRO A 156 -7.65 12.59 -6.22
N LYS A 157 -7.15 13.82 -6.22
CA LYS A 157 -7.80 15.00 -5.65
C LYS A 157 -7.71 16.16 -6.66
N PRO A 158 -8.73 17.03 -6.72
CA PRO A 158 -8.64 18.29 -7.44
C PRO A 158 -7.43 19.11 -7.00
#